data_AF-A0A315WY39-F1
#
_entry.id   AF-A0A315WY39-F1
#
_cell.length_a   1.000
_cell.length_b   1.000
_cell.length_c   1.000
_cell.angle_alpha   90.00
_cell.angle_beta   90.00
_cell.angle_gamma   90.00
#
_symmetry.space_group_name_H-M   'P 1'
#
loop_
_entity.id
_entity.type
_entity.pdbx_description
1 polymer ?
#
loop_
_entity_poly.entity_id
_entity_poly.type
_entity_poly.pdbx_seq_one_letter_code
_entity_poly.pdbx_strand_id
1 'polypeptide(L)'
;MQGLLFLEIDKGKFGAHGYADHTQIWHLVQDGHALHIKKHFTGKPGEEQLKVTVTECDESCPQLVNIPEHVVTKALPKIQEIIKR
;
A
#
# COMPACT_ATOMS: atom_id res chain seq x y z
N MET A 1 -4.28 -11.02 -3.96
CA MET A 1 -2.92 -11.09 -3.35
C MET A 1 -3.08 -10.81 -1.87
N GLN A 2 -2.42 -11.57 -0.99
CA GLN A 2 -2.48 -11.40 0.46
C GLN A 2 -1.26 -10.61 0.92
N GLY A 3 -1.40 -9.68 1.87
CA GLY A 3 -0.29 -8.89 2.38
C GLY A 3 -0.66 -8.20 3.70
N LEU A 4 0.32 -7.91 4.54
CA LEU A 4 0.17 -7.43 5.91
C LEU A 4 0.01 -5.91 5.93
N LEU A 5 -1.15 -5.34 6.27
CA LEU A 5 -1.26 -3.90 6.50
C LEU A 5 -0.50 -3.59 7.78
N PHE A 6 0.64 -2.92 7.65
CA PHE A 6 1.53 -2.66 8.78
C PHE A 6 1.56 -1.18 9.18
N LEU A 7 1.03 -0.29 8.34
CA LEU A 7 0.92 1.12 8.68
C LEU A 7 -0.32 1.73 8.04
N GLU A 8 -1.20 2.28 8.87
CA GLU A 8 -2.29 3.14 8.46
C GLU A 8 -2.10 4.50 9.15
N ILE A 9 -1.89 5.54 8.36
CA ILE A 9 -1.69 6.90 8.82
C ILE A 9 -2.69 7.80 8.16
N ASP A 10 -3.28 8.64 8.99
CA ASP A 10 -4.36 9.51 8.61
C ASP A 10 -4.13 10.94 9.09
N LYS A 11 -3.88 11.81 8.11
CA LYS A 11 -3.50 13.21 8.33
C LYS A 11 -4.47 14.11 7.56
N GLY A 12 -5.65 14.36 8.12
CA GLY A 12 -6.65 15.25 7.50
C GLY A 12 -7.62 15.88 8.50
N LYS A 13 -8.27 16.98 8.09
CA LYS A 13 -9.20 17.77 8.93
C LYS A 13 -10.68 17.57 8.59
N PHE A 14 -11.08 16.69 7.66
CA PHE A 14 -12.44 16.71 7.11
C PHE A 14 -13.07 15.33 6.88
N GLY A 15 -13.64 14.70 7.92
CA GLY A 15 -14.51 13.47 7.93
C GLY A 15 -15.51 13.36 6.77
N ALA A 16 -16.04 12.19 6.33
CA ALA A 16 -16.65 11.12 7.14
C ALA A 16 -15.75 9.93 7.53
N HIS A 17 -14.57 9.80 6.91
CA HIS A 17 -13.34 9.35 7.60
C HIS A 17 -12.27 10.44 7.48
N GLY A 18 -12.16 11.02 6.28
CA GLY A 18 -11.94 12.45 6.16
C GLY A 18 -10.55 12.99 5.93
N TYR A 19 -9.80 12.24 5.16
CA TYR A 19 -8.37 12.42 5.07
C TYR A 19 -8.03 13.23 3.83
N ALA A 20 -7.39 14.39 4.04
CA ALA A 20 -6.71 15.12 2.98
C ALA A 20 -5.41 14.41 2.57
N ASP A 21 -4.91 13.53 3.43
CA ASP A 21 -3.70 12.73 3.30
C ASP A 21 -3.90 11.42 4.10
N HIS A 22 -4.11 10.30 3.41
CA HIS A 22 -4.24 8.95 3.99
C HIS A 22 -3.17 8.04 3.38
N THR A 23 -2.42 7.36 4.23
CA THR A 23 -1.37 6.42 3.82
C THR A 23 -1.64 5.05 4.40
N GLN A 24 -1.68 4.04 3.55
CA GLN A 24 -1.69 2.63 3.94
C GLN A 24 -0.44 1.96 3.39
N ILE A 25 0.22 1.11 4.18
CA ILE A 25 1.36 0.34 3.72
C ILE A 25 1.15 -1.14 4.03
N TRP A 26 1.27 -1.97 3.00
CA TRP A 26 1.24 -3.42 3.11
C TRP A 26 2.62 -4.03 2.97
N HIS A 27 2.91 -5.07 3.74
CA HIS A 27 4.07 -5.91 3.62
C HIS A 27 3.67 -7.21 2.92
N LEU A 28 4.38 -7.57 1.87
CA LEU A 28 4.11 -8.74 1.03
C LEU A 28 5.40 -9.53 0.92
N VAL A 29 5.34 -10.82 1.22
CA VAL A 29 6.40 -11.75 0.84
C VAL A 29 5.95 -12.48 -0.41
N GLN A 30 6.69 -12.33 -1.51
CA GLN A 30 6.43 -13.00 -2.77
C GLN A 30 7.74 -13.51 -3.37
N ASP A 31 7.77 -14.79 -3.74
CA ASP A 31 8.92 -15.44 -4.38
C ASP A 31 10.25 -15.27 -3.60
N GLY A 32 10.17 -15.19 -2.25
CA GLY A 32 11.32 -14.98 -1.38
C GLY A 32 11.71 -13.52 -1.17
N HIS A 33 11.08 -12.57 -1.87
CA HIS A 33 11.28 -11.14 -1.69
C HIS A 33 10.24 -10.57 -0.73
N ALA A 34 10.69 -9.84 0.29
CA ALA A 34 9.83 -9.02 1.13
C ALA A 34 9.68 -7.62 0.50
N LEU A 35 8.45 -7.14 0.41
CA LEU A 35 8.06 -5.94 -0.33
C LEU A 35 7.10 -5.09 0.49
N HIS A 36 7.29 -3.78 0.47
CA HIS A 36 6.34 -2.80 0.98
C HIS A 36 5.56 -2.15 -0.16
N ILE A 37 4.24 -2.33 -0.15
CA ILE A 37 3.30 -1.64 -1.03
C ILE A 37 2.71 -0.47 -0.26
N LYS A 38 3.16 0.75 -0.57
CA LYS A 38 2.58 1.97 -0.02
C LYS A 38 1.53 2.52 -0.96
N LYS A 39 0.38 2.84 -0.41
CA LYS A 39 -0.72 3.53 -1.05
C LYS A 39 -0.92 4.84 -0.32
N HIS A 40 -0.85 5.92 -1.07
CA HIS A 40 -1.00 7.27 -0.57
C HIS A 40 -2.14 7.92 -1.32
N PHE A 41 -3.15 8.36 -0.58
CA PHE A 41 -4.24 9.18 -1.07
C PHE A 41 -4.04 10.61 -0.63
N THR A 42 -4.23 11.53 -1.55
CA THR A 42 -4.33 12.95 -1.23
C THR A 42 -5.58 13.53 -1.89
N GLY A 43 -6.14 14.56 -1.29
CA GLY A 43 -7.31 15.27 -1.85
C GLY A 43 -8.59 15.05 -1.06
N LYS A 44 -9.70 15.55 -1.62
CA LYS A 44 -11.03 15.46 -1.00
C LYS A 44 -11.77 14.23 -1.56
N PRO A 45 -12.77 13.71 -0.83
CA PRO A 45 -13.66 12.69 -1.37
C PRO A 45 -14.22 13.10 -2.75
N GLY A 46 -14.06 12.25 -3.76
CA GLY A 46 -14.45 12.51 -5.16
C GLY A 46 -13.39 13.20 -6.04
N GLU A 47 -12.29 13.71 -5.47
CA GLU A 47 -11.14 14.28 -6.19
C GLU A 47 -9.81 13.63 -5.74
N GLU A 48 -9.87 12.37 -5.29
CA GLU A 48 -8.72 11.70 -4.69
C GLU A 48 -7.63 11.39 -5.73
N GLN A 49 -6.40 11.81 -5.43
CA GLN A 49 -5.22 11.36 -6.13
C GLN A 49 -4.66 10.13 -5.42
N LEU A 50 -4.59 9.02 -6.14
CA LEU A 50 -4.05 7.76 -5.64
C LEU A 50 -2.66 7.51 -6.20
N LYS A 51 -1.65 7.53 -5.33
CA LYS A 51 -0.28 7.10 -5.63
C LYS A 51 0.01 5.76 -4.97
N VAL A 52 0.52 4.81 -5.75
CA VAL A 52 1.00 3.51 -5.25
C VAL A 52 2.49 3.38 -5.53
N THR A 53 3.26 2.97 -4.53
CA THR A 53 4.70 2.76 -4.62
C THR A 53 5.05 1.42 -4.01
N VAL A 54 6.02 0.72 -4.60
CA VAL A 54 6.51 -0.58 -4.13
C VAL A 54 8.01 -0.49 -3.89
N THR A 55 8.47 -0.95 -2.74
CA THR A 55 9.90 -1.00 -2.35
C THR A 55 10.23 -2.35 -1.74
N GLU A 56 11.50 -2.75 -1.80
CA GLU A 56 11.95 -3.93 -1.03
C GLU A 56 11.92 -3.65 0.48
N CYS A 57 11.77 -4.72 1.25
CA CYS A 57 11.77 -4.71 2.70
C CYS A 57 12.69 -5.81 3.22
N ASP A 58 13.46 -5.49 4.24
CA ASP A 58 14.45 -6.34 4.92
C ASP A 58 13.99 -6.81 6.31
N GLU A 59 12.84 -6.31 6.81
CA GLU A 59 12.33 -6.61 8.14
C GLU A 59 11.09 -7.52 8.13
N SER A 60 10.95 -8.33 9.18
CA SER A 60 9.87 -9.30 9.37
C SER A 60 8.76 -8.70 10.25
N CYS A 61 7.52 -8.73 9.77
CA CYS A 61 6.36 -8.17 10.50
C CYS A 61 5.23 -9.22 10.65
N PRO A 62 4.50 -9.26 11.79
CA PRO A 62 3.44 -10.24 12.02
C PRO A 62 2.03 -9.61 11.96
N GLN A 63 1.25 -9.88 10.88
CA GLN A 63 -0.22 -10.08 10.83
C GLN A 63 -0.83 -9.93 9.42
N LEU A 64 -1.59 -10.94 8.96
CA LEU A 64 -2.12 -11.04 7.59
C LEU A 64 -3.45 -10.29 7.39
N VAL A 65 -3.54 -9.49 6.31
CA VAL A 65 -4.80 -8.95 5.80
C VAL A 65 -4.90 -9.11 4.27
N ASN A 66 -6.06 -8.80 3.71
CA ASN A 66 -6.23 -8.78 2.26
C ASN A 66 -5.85 -7.40 1.72
N ILE A 67 -5.00 -7.36 0.69
CA ILE A 67 -4.70 -6.12 -0.05
C ILE A 67 -5.89 -5.86 -0.99
N PRO A 68 -6.47 -4.65 -1.01
CA PRO A 68 -7.57 -4.32 -1.93
C PRO A 68 -7.17 -4.51 -3.39
N GLU A 69 -8.08 -5.05 -4.21
CA GLU A 69 -7.81 -5.43 -5.61
C GLU A 69 -7.22 -4.27 -6.44
N HIS A 70 -7.76 -3.06 -6.32
CA HIS A 70 -7.28 -1.89 -7.07
C HIS A 70 -5.84 -1.50 -6.71
N VAL A 71 -5.38 -1.82 -5.49
CA VAL A 71 -4.00 -1.60 -5.06
C VAL A 71 -3.11 -2.66 -5.70
N VAL A 72 -3.54 -3.93 -5.69
CA VAL A 72 -2.82 -5.04 -6.32
C VAL A 72 -2.62 -4.77 -7.81
N THR A 73 -3.68 -4.41 -8.54
CA THR A 73 -3.61 -4.14 -9.99
C THR A 73 -2.62 -3.03 -10.32
N LYS A 74 -2.54 -1.97 -9.50
CA LYS A 74 -1.57 -0.88 -9.68
C LYS A 74 -0.15 -1.24 -9.26
N ALA A 75 0.01 -2.09 -8.25
CA ALA A 75 1.32 -2.50 -7.72
C ALA A 75 1.98 -3.61 -8.55
N LEU A 76 1.18 -4.48 -9.17
CA LEU A 76 1.64 -5.72 -9.80
C LEU A 76 2.77 -5.54 -10.83
N PRO A 77 2.74 -4.54 -11.74
CA PRO A 77 3.83 -4.34 -12.69
C PRO A 77 5.16 -4.02 -12.00
N LYS A 78 5.12 -3.24 -10.90
CA LYS A 78 6.32 -2.85 -10.15
C LYS A 78 6.84 -3.99 -9.29
N ILE A 79 5.96 -4.80 -8.72
CA ILE A 79 6.31 -6.03 -8.00
C ILE A 79 7.06 -6.98 -8.95
N GLN A 80 6.54 -7.20 -10.15
CA GLN A 80 7.18 -8.06 -11.16
C GLN A 80 8.53 -7.52 -11.63
N GLU A 81 8.70 -6.20 -11.71
CA GLU A 81 9.99 -5.58 -12.05
C GLU A 81 11.04 -5.86 -10.98
N ILE A 82 10.67 -5.80 -9.70
CA ILE A 82 11.58 -6.01 -8.57
C ILE A 82 11.97 -7.50 -8.47
N ILE A 83 11.00 -8.41 -8.55
CA ILE A 83 11.26 -9.87 -8.43
C ILE A 83 12.10 -10.41 -9.60
N LYS A 84 12.05 -9.78 -10.77
CA LYS A 84 12.84 -10.21 -11.95
C LYS A 84 14.30 -9.74 -11.95
N ARG A 85 14.70 -8.91 -10.98
CA ARG A 85 16.09 -8.45 -10.83
C ARG A 85 16.89 -9.43 -9.99
#